data_AF-A0A1E7GD75-F1
#
_entry.id   AF-A0A1E7GD75-F1
#
_cell.length_a   1.000
_cell.length_b   1.000
_cell.length_c   1.000
_cell.angle_alpha   90.00
_cell.angle_beta   90.00
_cell.angle_gamma   90.00
#
_symmetry.space_group_name_H-M   'P 1'
#
loop_
_entity.id
_entity.type
_entity.pdbx_description
1 polymer ?
#
loop_
_entity_poly.entity_id
_entity_poly.type
_entity_poly.pdbx_seq_one_letter_code
_entity_poly.pdbx_strand_id
1 'polypeptide(L)'
;MGIFDFLKNKTEHFGNSPRSNYSINGHLLSIGDFTGEYNRSPNGKFILVWDDLNEKGKYILLENGKVKLQAKMRHPNNGMVSNSGVFILNDWTSKGMYWVFNIINADGETLIRQRCKANLGYTGISDDGHFAACQALESTNKSDSCKLFFFDVKKRKLLWKKLPETIGPELNWAESYRFDTKKKVMYLIHNKNRAYRYTFEGTFIDSKFYRHDCINVGNDIEFLEAIKELKGELSAANTDPREYDSLITPLKKGLQRFSDRDNKSKIHRVLGEILLLHGNNVEAIEHFEIALKLNPKVGVKRTLEKLKKLG
;
A
#
# COMPACT_ATOMS: atom_id res chain seq x y z
N MET A 1 0.39 -46.27 -12.39
CA MET A 1 -0.31 -45.71 -11.22
C MET A 1 0.59 -44.64 -10.61
N GLY A 2 0.19 -43.40 -10.31
CA GLY A 2 -1.14 -42.87 -10.07
C GLY A 2 -1.41 -41.54 -10.78
N ILE A 3 -2.70 -41.23 -10.77
CA ILE A 3 -3.44 -40.28 -11.58
C ILE A 3 -3.30 -38.89 -10.97
N PHE A 4 -2.93 -37.91 -11.79
CA PHE A 4 -3.12 -36.50 -11.49
C PHE A 4 -4.62 -36.20 -11.56
N ASP A 5 -5.31 -36.19 -10.43
CA ASP A 5 -6.68 -35.68 -10.35
C ASP A 5 -6.66 -34.15 -10.50
N PHE A 6 -6.79 -33.71 -11.76
CA PHE A 6 -7.11 -32.33 -12.10
C PHE A 6 -8.62 -32.14 -11.83
N LEU A 7 -8.98 -31.73 -10.62
CA LEU A 7 -10.33 -31.25 -10.32
C LEU A 7 -10.63 -30.03 -11.21
N LYS A 8 -11.28 -30.25 -12.34
CA LYS A 8 -12.02 -29.21 -13.06
C LYS A 8 -13.05 -28.65 -12.08
N ASN A 9 -12.80 -27.44 -11.57
CA ASN A 9 -13.83 -26.68 -10.87
C ASN A 9 -15.04 -26.56 -11.81
N LYS A 10 -16.13 -27.25 -11.46
CA LYS A 10 -17.37 -27.25 -12.22
C LYS A 10 -17.90 -25.81 -12.21
N THR A 11 -17.79 -25.17 -13.37
CA THR A 11 -18.20 -23.78 -13.59
C THR A 11 -19.52 -23.83 -14.33
N GLU A 12 -20.55 -23.20 -13.75
CA GLU A 12 -21.90 -23.18 -14.33
C GLU A 12 -22.18 -21.79 -14.92
N HIS A 13 -22.51 -21.78 -16.21
CA HIS A 13 -22.88 -20.57 -16.97
C HIS A 13 -24.38 -20.52 -17.21
N PHE A 14 -24.95 -19.34 -17.01
CA PHE A 14 -26.38 -19.12 -17.19
C PHE A 14 -26.58 -18.01 -18.23
N GLY A 15 -26.66 -18.40 -19.50
CA GLY A 15 -26.84 -17.46 -20.61
C GLY A 15 -28.20 -16.76 -20.65
N ASN A 16 -29.23 -17.32 -19.98
CA ASN A 16 -30.60 -16.80 -19.92
C ASN A 16 -31.27 -17.11 -18.57
N SER A 17 -30.67 -16.68 -17.46
CA SER A 17 -31.33 -16.75 -16.15
C SER A 17 -32.36 -15.61 -15.98
N PRO A 18 -33.48 -15.85 -15.28
CA PRO A 18 -34.36 -14.77 -14.83
C PRO A 18 -33.58 -13.81 -13.92
N ARG A 19 -34.05 -12.56 -13.79
CA ARG A 19 -33.50 -11.65 -12.77
C ARG A 19 -33.64 -12.32 -11.40
N SER A 20 -32.53 -12.43 -10.70
CA SER A 20 -32.50 -12.97 -9.35
C SER A 20 -33.04 -11.93 -8.39
N ASN A 21 -34.02 -12.32 -7.58
CA ASN A 21 -34.35 -11.53 -6.39
C ASN A 21 -33.19 -11.68 -5.41
N TYR A 22 -32.50 -10.57 -5.14
CA TYR A 22 -31.47 -10.52 -4.13
C TYR A 22 -31.75 -9.38 -3.15
N SER A 23 -31.31 -9.56 -1.91
CA SER A 23 -31.40 -8.55 -0.85
C SER A 23 -30.00 -8.22 -0.34
N ILE A 24 -29.82 -7.00 0.15
CA ILE A 24 -28.56 -6.53 0.74
C ILE A 24 -28.85 -6.18 2.20
N ASN A 25 -28.04 -6.71 3.11
CA ASN A 25 -28.08 -6.39 4.52
C ASN A 25 -26.66 -6.08 5.01
N GLY A 26 -26.35 -4.79 5.12
CA GLY A 26 -25.01 -4.32 5.44
C GLY A 26 -23.97 -4.81 4.43
N HIS A 27 -23.02 -5.62 4.89
CA HIS A 27 -21.92 -6.16 4.08
C HIS A 27 -22.24 -7.50 3.40
N LEU A 28 -23.45 -8.04 3.60
CA LEU A 28 -23.87 -9.32 3.04
C LEU A 28 -24.94 -9.12 1.96
N LEU A 29 -24.94 -10.03 0.99
CA LEU A 29 -25.93 -10.12 -0.08
C LEU A 29 -26.47 -11.55 -0.15
N SER A 30 -27.80 -11.68 -0.16
CA SER A 30 -28.50 -12.96 -0.25
C SER A 30 -29.16 -13.14 -1.62
N ILE A 31 -28.94 -14.28 -2.29
CA ILE A 31 -29.54 -14.70 -3.56
C ILE A 31 -30.10 -16.12 -3.39
N GLY A 32 -31.42 -16.26 -3.30
CA GLY A 32 -32.03 -17.53 -2.90
C GLY A 32 -31.48 -17.99 -1.55
N ASP A 33 -30.97 -19.23 -1.47
CA ASP A 33 -30.40 -19.80 -0.25
C ASP A 33 -28.90 -19.45 -0.04
N PHE A 34 -28.31 -18.68 -0.95
CA PHE A 34 -26.89 -18.30 -0.86
C PHE A 34 -26.76 -16.90 -0.25
N THR A 35 -26.00 -16.77 0.84
CA THR A 35 -25.66 -15.48 1.45
C THR A 35 -24.15 -15.38 1.57
N GLY A 36 -23.58 -14.23 1.21
CA GLY A 36 -22.13 -14.03 1.30
C GLY A 36 -21.75 -12.56 1.29
N GLU A 37 -20.46 -12.30 1.52
CA GLU A 37 -19.86 -11.00 1.28
C GLU A 37 -19.95 -10.64 -0.21
N TYR A 38 -19.96 -9.35 -0.52
CA TYR A 38 -20.08 -8.93 -1.91
C TYR A 38 -19.27 -7.67 -2.24
N ASN A 39 -19.01 -7.52 -3.53
CA ASN A 39 -18.50 -6.30 -4.13
C ASN A 39 -19.31 -5.95 -5.38
N ARG A 40 -19.61 -4.67 -5.55
CA ARG A 40 -20.31 -4.15 -6.74
C ARG A 40 -19.33 -3.36 -7.59
N SER A 41 -19.37 -3.62 -8.90
CA SER A 41 -18.63 -2.83 -9.88
C SER A 41 -19.03 -1.34 -9.84
N PRO A 42 -18.11 -0.41 -10.16
CA PRO A 42 -18.39 1.03 -10.13
C PRO A 42 -19.65 1.44 -10.90
N ASN A 43 -19.91 0.85 -12.07
CA ASN A 43 -21.09 1.14 -12.89
C ASN A 43 -22.35 0.37 -12.45
N GLY A 44 -22.25 -0.49 -11.43
CA GLY A 44 -23.37 -1.28 -10.91
C GLY A 44 -23.80 -2.47 -11.78
N LYS A 45 -23.16 -2.70 -12.94
CA LYS A 45 -23.53 -3.77 -13.88
C LYS A 45 -23.26 -5.15 -13.29
N PHE A 46 -22.11 -5.31 -12.63
CA PHE A 46 -21.67 -6.57 -12.04
C PHE A 46 -21.68 -6.51 -10.52
N ILE A 47 -22.05 -7.64 -9.91
CA ILE A 47 -21.93 -7.89 -8.46
C ILE A 47 -21.27 -9.25 -8.28
N LEU A 48 -20.14 -9.29 -7.58
CA LEU A 48 -19.49 -10.53 -7.15
C LEU A 48 -19.91 -10.80 -5.71
N VAL A 49 -20.37 -12.02 -5.42
CA VAL A 49 -20.76 -12.47 -4.08
C VAL A 49 -19.99 -13.73 -3.76
N TRP A 50 -19.45 -13.88 -2.56
CA TRP A 50 -18.70 -15.05 -2.14
C TRP A 50 -18.92 -15.41 -0.68
N ASP A 51 -18.70 -16.68 -0.35
CA ASP A 51 -18.78 -17.19 1.01
C ASP A 51 -17.75 -18.32 1.20
N ASP A 52 -17.03 -18.31 2.33
CA ASP A 52 -16.04 -19.31 2.73
C ASP A 52 -16.66 -20.35 3.68
N LEU A 53 -17.64 -21.10 3.17
CA LEU A 53 -18.32 -22.17 3.91
C LEU A 53 -17.36 -23.32 4.26
N ASN A 54 -16.60 -23.20 5.35
CA ASN A 54 -15.77 -24.25 5.93
C ASN A 54 -14.90 -25.00 4.89
N GLU A 55 -14.08 -24.26 4.14
CA GLU A 55 -13.22 -24.77 3.06
C GLU A 55 -13.95 -25.33 1.82
N LYS A 56 -15.26 -25.12 1.71
CA LYS A 56 -16.09 -25.48 0.54
C LYS A 56 -16.74 -24.24 -0.06
N GLY A 57 -15.98 -23.14 -0.08
CA GLY A 57 -16.48 -21.86 -0.50
C GLY A 57 -17.07 -21.83 -1.91
N LYS A 58 -17.91 -20.83 -2.13
CA LYS A 58 -18.66 -20.62 -3.36
C LYS A 58 -18.65 -19.14 -3.69
N TYR A 59 -18.67 -18.84 -4.98
CA TYR A 59 -18.90 -17.48 -5.45
C TYR A 59 -19.88 -17.45 -6.62
N ILE A 60 -20.57 -16.32 -6.74
CA ILE A 60 -21.55 -16.01 -7.77
C ILE A 60 -21.21 -14.65 -8.35
N LEU A 61 -21.14 -14.56 -9.68
CA LEU A 61 -21.10 -13.30 -10.40
C LEU A 61 -22.48 -13.03 -11.00
N LEU A 62 -23.06 -11.90 -10.63
CA LEU A 62 -24.26 -11.35 -11.25
C LEU A 62 -23.89 -10.36 -12.35
N GLU A 63 -24.63 -10.38 -13.45
CA GLU A 63 -24.63 -9.35 -14.51
C GLU A 63 -26.05 -8.80 -14.66
N ASN A 64 -26.25 -7.51 -14.41
CA ASN A 64 -27.57 -6.85 -14.46
C ASN A 64 -28.65 -7.57 -13.63
N GLY A 65 -28.24 -8.06 -12.44
CA GLY A 65 -29.11 -8.78 -11.51
C GLY A 65 -29.42 -10.22 -11.90
N LYS A 66 -28.77 -10.77 -12.94
CA LYS A 66 -28.92 -12.17 -13.35
C LYS A 66 -27.66 -12.95 -13.00
N VAL A 67 -27.81 -14.19 -12.52
CA VAL A 67 -26.65 -15.07 -12.34
C VAL A 67 -25.99 -15.28 -13.71
N LYS A 68 -24.72 -14.88 -13.84
CA LYS A 68 -23.90 -15.05 -15.04
C LYS A 68 -22.95 -16.24 -14.87
N LEU A 69 -22.35 -16.37 -13.69
CA LEU A 69 -21.38 -17.40 -13.35
C LEU A 69 -21.58 -17.85 -11.90
N GLN A 70 -21.47 -19.16 -11.68
CA GLN A 70 -21.41 -19.78 -10.36
C GLN A 70 -20.29 -20.82 -10.32
N ALA A 71 -19.43 -20.77 -9.31
CA ALA A 71 -18.33 -21.71 -9.15
C ALA A 71 -17.88 -21.86 -7.68
N LYS A 72 -17.04 -22.87 -7.44
CA LYS A 72 -16.45 -23.16 -6.13
C LYS A 72 -15.00 -22.67 -6.05
N MET A 73 -14.61 -22.21 -4.87
CA MET A 73 -13.23 -21.89 -4.49
C MET A 73 -13.06 -22.33 -3.03
N ARG A 74 -11.88 -22.79 -2.62
CA ARG A 74 -11.73 -23.37 -1.28
C ARG A 74 -12.03 -22.34 -0.19
N HIS A 75 -11.32 -21.20 -0.24
CA HIS A 75 -11.48 -20.10 0.72
C HIS A 75 -11.58 -18.75 0.02
N PRO A 76 -12.70 -18.46 -0.68
CA PRO A 76 -12.87 -17.22 -1.41
C PRO A 76 -12.94 -16.05 -0.44
N ASN A 77 -12.13 -15.02 -0.67
CA ASN A 77 -12.10 -13.83 0.18
C ASN A 77 -11.62 -12.60 -0.61
N ASN A 78 -11.90 -11.41 -0.06
CA ASN A 78 -11.36 -10.12 -0.51
C ASN A 78 -11.58 -9.91 -2.02
N GLY A 79 -12.84 -10.12 -2.45
CA GLY A 79 -13.25 -10.05 -3.83
C GLY A 79 -13.52 -8.63 -4.32
N MET A 80 -13.23 -8.36 -5.59
CA MET A 80 -13.55 -7.09 -6.23
C MET A 80 -13.84 -7.25 -7.72
N VAL A 81 -14.82 -6.54 -8.26
CA VAL A 81 -15.25 -6.69 -9.65
C VAL A 81 -15.22 -5.37 -10.43
N SER A 82 -14.69 -5.41 -11.65
CA SER A 82 -14.61 -4.28 -12.58
C SER A 82 -15.89 -4.11 -13.40
N ASN A 83 -15.99 -3.02 -14.16
CA ASN A 83 -17.12 -2.74 -15.05
C ASN A 83 -17.20 -3.69 -16.26
N SER A 84 -16.11 -4.41 -16.58
CA SER A 84 -16.07 -5.43 -17.64
C SER A 84 -16.42 -6.83 -17.14
N GLY A 85 -16.66 -7.00 -15.83
CA GLY A 85 -16.95 -8.30 -15.22
C GLY A 85 -15.70 -9.14 -14.94
N VAL A 86 -14.50 -8.62 -15.23
CA VAL A 86 -13.26 -9.17 -14.69
C VAL A 86 -13.21 -8.88 -13.20
N PHE A 87 -12.84 -9.89 -12.40
CA PHE A 87 -12.83 -9.77 -10.95
C PHE A 87 -11.59 -10.41 -10.32
N ILE A 88 -11.25 -9.90 -9.14
CA ILE A 88 -10.28 -10.47 -8.22
C ILE A 88 -11.06 -11.32 -7.21
N LEU A 89 -10.52 -12.49 -6.88
CA LEU A 89 -10.98 -13.28 -5.72
C LEU A 89 -9.80 -14.07 -5.16
N ASN A 90 -9.45 -13.81 -3.90
CA ASN A 90 -8.33 -14.45 -3.24
C ASN A 90 -8.73 -15.81 -2.65
N ASP A 91 -7.80 -16.75 -2.64
CA ASP A 91 -7.94 -18.03 -1.94
C ASP A 91 -7.01 -18.03 -0.71
N TRP A 92 -7.60 -17.98 0.48
CA TRP A 92 -6.89 -18.07 1.76
C TRP A 92 -6.50 -19.52 2.02
N THR A 93 -5.36 -19.96 1.51
CA THR A 93 -4.99 -21.38 1.66
C THR A 93 -4.75 -21.71 3.14
N SER A 94 -5.41 -22.76 3.67
CA SER A 94 -5.30 -23.13 5.09
C SER A 94 -3.97 -23.77 5.51
N LYS A 95 -3.04 -24.01 4.57
CA LYS A 95 -1.72 -24.61 4.85
C LYS A 95 -0.57 -23.62 4.57
N GLY A 96 -0.23 -22.85 5.60
CA GLY A 96 0.87 -21.87 5.63
C GLY A 96 0.42 -20.44 5.30
N MET A 97 1.25 -19.44 5.63
CA MET A 97 1.03 -18.02 5.29
C MET A 97 1.19 -17.77 3.77
N TYR A 98 0.30 -18.37 2.99
CA TYR A 98 0.28 -18.28 1.54
C TYR A 98 -1.12 -17.95 1.07
N TRP A 99 -1.25 -16.88 0.31
CA TRP A 99 -2.50 -16.51 -0.36
C TRP A 99 -2.32 -16.73 -1.86
N VAL A 100 -3.40 -17.09 -2.54
CA VAL A 100 -3.42 -17.12 -3.99
C VAL A 100 -4.32 -15.98 -4.48
N PHE A 101 -3.69 -15.02 -5.16
CA PHE A 101 -4.37 -13.92 -5.82
C PHE A 101 -4.83 -14.37 -7.20
N ASN A 102 -6.14 -14.45 -7.43
CA ASN A 102 -6.71 -14.82 -8.71
C ASN A 102 -7.38 -13.62 -9.37
N ILE A 103 -7.17 -13.48 -10.69
CA ILE A 103 -7.97 -12.61 -11.54
C ILE A 103 -8.69 -13.50 -12.54
N ILE A 104 -10.01 -13.35 -12.61
CA ILE A 104 -10.91 -14.23 -13.34
C ILE A 104 -11.82 -13.37 -14.24
N ASN A 105 -12.10 -13.80 -15.46
CA ASN A 105 -13.04 -13.10 -16.33
C ASN A 105 -14.51 -13.47 -16.05
N ALA A 106 -15.45 -12.78 -16.69
CA ALA A 106 -16.89 -13.03 -16.49
C ALA A 106 -17.35 -14.44 -16.90
N ASP A 107 -16.53 -15.15 -17.67
CA ASP A 107 -16.76 -16.53 -18.10
C ASP A 107 -16.01 -17.55 -17.22
N GLY A 108 -15.48 -17.14 -16.07
CA GLY A 108 -14.85 -18.04 -15.09
C GLY A 108 -13.44 -18.50 -15.47
N GLU A 109 -12.87 -17.99 -16.56
CA GLU A 109 -11.49 -18.27 -16.94
C GLU A 109 -10.53 -17.53 -16.01
N THR A 110 -9.59 -18.26 -15.41
CA THR A 110 -8.50 -17.65 -14.63
C THR A 110 -7.49 -16.99 -15.57
N LEU A 111 -7.45 -15.66 -15.56
CA LEU A 111 -6.51 -14.85 -16.34
C LEU A 111 -5.13 -14.77 -15.68
N ILE A 112 -5.10 -14.58 -14.35
CA ILE A 112 -3.87 -14.53 -13.55
C ILE A 112 -4.07 -15.34 -12.29
N ARG A 113 -3.06 -16.13 -11.92
CA ARG A 113 -2.97 -16.85 -10.64
C ARG A 113 -1.60 -16.60 -10.01
N GLN A 114 -1.52 -15.72 -9.03
CA GLN A 114 -0.30 -15.36 -8.34
C GLN A 114 -0.28 -15.94 -6.93
N ARG A 115 0.61 -16.90 -6.68
CA ARG A 115 0.89 -17.37 -5.32
C ARG A 115 1.78 -16.36 -4.60
N CYS A 116 1.38 -15.95 -3.41
CA CYS A 116 2.11 -15.03 -2.57
C CYS A 116 2.61 -15.75 -1.31
N LYS A 117 3.85 -15.46 -0.89
CA LYS A 117 4.52 -16.01 0.31
C LYS A 117 4.29 -15.18 1.57
N ALA A 118 3.28 -14.33 1.53
CA ALA A 118 2.79 -13.51 2.62
C ALA A 118 1.27 -13.39 2.46
N ASN A 119 0.59 -12.99 3.54
CA ASN A 119 -0.80 -12.58 3.47
C ASN A 119 -0.93 -11.35 2.57
N LEU A 120 -2.07 -11.15 1.92
CA LEU A 120 -2.33 -9.97 1.11
C LEU A 120 -3.20 -8.99 1.88
N GLY A 121 -2.90 -7.71 1.72
CA GLY A 121 -3.77 -6.63 2.18
C GLY A 121 -4.89 -6.37 1.17
N TYR A 122 -5.27 -5.10 1.05
CA TYR A 122 -6.26 -4.67 0.06
C TYR A 122 -5.79 -4.93 -1.37
N THR A 123 -6.77 -5.13 -2.25
CA THR A 123 -6.56 -5.37 -3.67
C THR A 123 -7.18 -4.24 -4.51
N GLY A 124 -6.73 -4.12 -5.76
CA GLY A 124 -7.10 -3.06 -6.69
C GLY A 124 -7.36 -3.65 -8.08
N ILE A 125 -8.43 -3.25 -8.75
CA ILE A 125 -8.69 -3.52 -10.17
C ILE A 125 -9.17 -2.23 -10.82
N SER A 126 -8.62 -1.91 -11.98
CA SER A 126 -9.09 -0.80 -12.80
C SER A 126 -10.54 -1.01 -13.25
N ASP A 127 -11.27 0.07 -13.45
CA ASP A 127 -12.67 0.05 -13.88
C ASP A 127 -12.90 -0.76 -15.16
N ASP A 128 -11.95 -0.72 -16.11
CA ASP A 128 -12.02 -1.49 -17.36
C ASP A 128 -11.56 -2.96 -17.21
N GLY A 129 -11.01 -3.33 -16.05
CA GLY A 129 -10.51 -4.67 -15.74
C GLY A 129 -9.14 -5.00 -16.37
N HIS A 130 -8.45 -4.03 -16.97
CA HIS A 130 -7.18 -4.28 -17.66
C HIS A 130 -5.94 -4.29 -16.75
N PHE A 131 -6.04 -3.67 -15.59
CA PHE A 131 -4.96 -3.56 -14.62
C PHE A 131 -5.43 -3.95 -13.23
N ALA A 132 -4.53 -4.53 -12.45
CA ALA A 132 -4.78 -4.89 -11.06
C ALA A 132 -3.54 -4.69 -10.20
N ALA A 133 -3.76 -4.52 -8.90
CA ALA A 133 -2.72 -4.40 -7.90
C ALA A 133 -3.08 -5.17 -6.63
N CYS A 134 -2.06 -5.63 -5.91
CA CYS A 134 -2.20 -6.10 -4.55
C CYS A 134 -0.89 -5.86 -3.80
N GLN A 135 -0.97 -5.81 -2.48
CA GLN A 135 0.20 -5.67 -1.63
C GLN A 135 0.27 -6.82 -0.64
N ALA A 136 1.45 -7.43 -0.55
CA ALA A 136 1.77 -8.38 0.48
C ALA A 136 2.01 -7.66 1.81
N LEU A 137 1.41 -8.17 2.87
CA LEU A 137 1.63 -7.70 4.24
C LEU A 137 3.01 -8.12 4.74
N GLU A 138 3.40 -7.55 5.88
CA GLU A 138 4.64 -7.93 6.54
C GLU A 138 4.64 -9.42 6.90
N SER A 139 5.73 -10.11 6.58
CA SER A 139 5.94 -11.49 6.98
C SER A 139 7.42 -11.78 7.25
N THR A 140 7.66 -12.84 8.03
CA THR A 140 9.01 -13.35 8.30
C THR A 140 9.69 -13.91 7.05
N ASN A 141 8.92 -14.20 6.00
CA ASN A 141 9.43 -14.63 4.71
C ASN A 141 9.77 -13.42 3.82
N LYS A 142 11.06 -13.11 3.73
CA LYS A 142 11.57 -11.89 3.07
C LYS A 142 11.26 -11.76 1.58
N SER A 143 10.83 -12.82 0.90
CA SER A 143 10.68 -12.78 -0.56
C SER A 143 9.52 -11.91 -1.05
N ASP A 144 8.39 -11.89 -0.33
CA ASP A 144 7.18 -11.17 -0.71
C ASP A 144 6.79 -10.08 0.30
N SER A 145 7.33 -10.13 1.52
CA SER A 145 7.02 -9.19 2.61
C SER A 145 7.00 -7.73 2.16
N CYS A 146 5.89 -7.04 2.44
CA CYS A 146 5.63 -5.63 2.14
C CYS A 146 5.64 -5.22 0.66
N LYS A 147 5.77 -6.16 -0.29
CA LYS A 147 5.89 -5.81 -1.72
C LYS A 147 4.53 -5.54 -2.36
N LEU A 148 4.50 -4.49 -3.16
CA LEU A 148 3.41 -4.12 -4.06
C LEU A 148 3.60 -4.84 -5.41
N PHE A 149 2.54 -5.44 -5.91
CA PHE A 149 2.47 -6.16 -7.18
C PHE A 149 1.52 -5.41 -8.11
N PHE A 150 1.90 -5.25 -9.38
CA PHE A 150 1.07 -4.61 -10.39
C PHE A 150 1.02 -5.44 -11.67
N PHE A 151 -0.18 -5.62 -12.22
CA PHE A 151 -0.45 -6.59 -13.29
C PHE A 151 -1.10 -5.91 -14.50
N ASP A 152 -0.71 -6.35 -15.69
CA ASP A 152 -1.44 -6.18 -16.94
C ASP A 152 -2.29 -7.45 -17.14
N VAL A 153 -3.59 -7.31 -16.86
CA VAL A 153 -4.55 -8.41 -16.89
C VAL A 153 -4.78 -8.91 -18.31
N LYS A 154 -4.85 -7.97 -19.27
CA LYS A 154 -5.05 -8.30 -20.69
C LYS A 154 -3.89 -9.12 -21.24
N LYS A 155 -2.65 -8.78 -20.87
CA LYS A 155 -1.45 -9.56 -21.22
C LYS A 155 -1.15 -10.71 -20.27
N ARG A 156 -1.99 -10.93 -19.24
CA ARG A 156 -1.84 -11.97 -18.21
C ARG A 156 -0.47 -11.97 -17.54
N LYS A 157 0.06 -10.78 -17.26
CA LYS A 157 1.45 -10.60 -16.84
C LYS A 157 1.58 -9.72 -15.60
N LEU A 158 2.43 -10.15 -14.66
CA LEU A 158 2.99 -9.28 -13.63
C LEU A 158 3.96 -8.29 -14.29
N LEU A 159 3.65 -7.00 -14.23
CA LEU A 159 4.49 -5.95 -14.81
C LEU A 159 5.70 -5.68 -13.91
N TRP A 160 5.47 -5.47 -12.62
CA TRP A 160 6.52 -5.26 -11.64
C TRP A 160 6.06 -5.63 -10.24
N LYS A 161 7.06 -5.82 -9.37
CA LYS A 161 6.91 -6.15 -7.96
C LYS A 161 8.05 -5.51 -7.18
N LYS A 162 7.74 -4.61 -6.25
CA LYS A 162 8.75 -3.88 -5.48
C LYS A 162 8.24 -3.44 -4.11
N LEU A 163 9.15 -3.01 -3.25
CA LEU A 163 8.75 -2.25 -2.05
C LEU A 163 8.23 -0.88 -2.49
N PRO A 164 7.11 -0.40 -1.94
CA PRO A 164 6.69 0.98 -2.16
C PRO A 164 7.67 1.93 -1.46
N GLU A 165 7.86 3.11 -2.05
CA GLU A 165 8.64 4.22 -1.52
C GLU A 165 7.96 4.90 -0.32
N THR A 166 6.66 4.66 -0.13
CA THR A 166 5.93 5.11 1.05
C THR A 166 6.29 4.23 2.26
N ILE A 167 6.92 4.84 3.26
CA ILE A 167 7.35 4.20 4.51
C ILE A 167 6.48 4.72 5.67
N GLY A 168 6.14 3.85 6.62
CA GLY A 168 5.63 4.24 7.93
C GLY A 168 4.55 3.29 8.47
N PRO A 169 4.44 3.10 9.80
CA PRO A 169 3.50 2.15 10.39
C PRO A 169 2.03 2.37 9.98
N GLU A 170 1.63 3.60 9.67
CA GLU A 170 0.28 3.96 9.21
C GLU A 170 0.14 4.07 7.67
N LEU A 171 1.25 3.98 6.92
CA LEU A 171 1.29 4.09 5.45
C LEU A 171 1.81 2.83 4.76
N ASN A 172 2.26 1.84 5.52
CA ASN A 172 2.90 0.66 4.94
C ASN A 172 1.96 -0.11 4.00
N TRP A 173 0.64 0.03 4.19
CA TRP A 173 -0.34 -0.60 3.33
C TRP A 173 -1.32 0.42 2.76
N ALA A 174 -1.56 0.35 1.46
CA ALA A 174 -2.65 1.09 0.85
C ALA A 174 -3.99 0.49 1.31
N GLU A 175 -4.96 1.33 1.66
CA GLU A 175 -6.34 0.93 1.96
C GLU A 175 -7.12 0.65 0.67
N SER A 176 -6.75 1.29 -0.43
CA SER A 176 -7.35 1.04 -1.74
C SER A 176 -6.45 1.55 -2.87
N TYR A 177 -6.84 1.21 -4.10
CA TYR A 177 -6.13 1.61 -5.31
C TYR A 177 -7.10 2.26 -6.29
N ARG A 178 -6.64 3.30 -6.98
CA ARG A 178 -7.35 3.89 -8.12
C ARG A 178 -6.45 3.91 -9.34
N PHE A 179 -7.02 3.71 -10.51
CA PHE A 179 -6.28 3.64 -11.78
C PHE A 179 -6.77 4.72 -12.73
N ASP A 180 -5.86 5.57 -13.20
CA ASP A 180 -6.06 6.43 -14.36
C ASP A 180 -5.41 5.75 -15.57
N THR A 181 -6.19 4.92 -16.26
CA THR A 181 -5.70 4.10 -17.37
C THR A 181 -5.31 4.93 -18.59
N LYS A 182 -5.91 6.13 -18.75
CA LYS A 182 -5.55 7.08 -19.81
C LYS A 182 -4.18 7.71 -19.57
N LYS A 183 -3.92 8.16 -18.33
CA LYS A 183 -2.62 8.73 -17.94
C LYS A 183 -1.58 7.68 -17.58
N LYS A 184 -1.98 6.40 -17.49
CA LYS A 184 -1.14 5.28 -17.03
C LYS A 184 -0.56 5.53 -15.64
N VAL A 185 -1.43 5.96 -14.73
CA VAL A 185 -1.07 6.25 -13.33
C VAL A 185 -1.93 5.41 -12.40
N MET A 186 -1.29 4.76 -11.43
CA MET A 186 -1.94 4.13 -10.30
C MET A 186 -1.78 5.03 -9.06
N TYR A 187 -2.84 5.13 -8.28
CA TYR A 187 -2.88 5.84 -7.01
C TYR A 187 -2.95 4.80 -5.90
N LEU A 188 -2.01 4.85 -4.96
CA LEU A 188 -2.09 4.18 -3.68
C LEU A 188 -2.79 5.12 -2.72
N ILE A 189 -3.95 4.70 -2.20
CA ILE A 189 -4.76 5.50 -1.29
C ILE A 189 -4.52 4.96 0.12
N HIS A 190 -4.14 5.84 1.03
CA HIS A 190 -3.88 5.55 2.43
C HIS A 190 -4.82 6.34 3.33
N ASN A 191 -4.75 6.05 4.63
CA ASN A 191 -5.46 6.75 5.68
C ASN A 191 -5.22 8.27 5.63
N LYS A 192 -6.13 9.02 6.25
CA LYS A 192 -6.05 10.50 6.36
C LYS A 192 -6.04 11.20 4.99
N ASN A 193 -6.71 10.60 3.99
CA ASN A 193 -6.83 11.12 2.63
C ASN A 193 -5.50 11.34 1.90
N ARG A 194 -4.44 10.59 2.27
CA ARG A 194 -3.15 10.65 1.58
C ARG A 194 -3.18 9.70 0.39
N ALA A 195 -2.79 10.18 -0.79
CA ALA A 195 -2.74 9.36 -1.99
C ALA A 195 -1.50 9.68 -2.81
N TYR A 196 -0.80 8.64 -3.27
CA TYR A 196 0.44 8.80 -4.01
C TYR A 196 0.46 8.02 -5.31
N ARG A 197 1.17 8.58 -6.29
CA ARG A 197 1.12 8.14 -7.67
C ARG A 197 2.34 7.33 -8.06
N TYR A 198 2.04 6.29 -8.81
CA TYR A 198 2.98 5.44 -9.53
C TYR A 198 2.63 5.45 -11.00
N THR A 199 3.62 5.54 -11.88
CA THR A 199 3.39 5.21 -13.29
C THR A 199 3.14 3.71 -13.43
N PHE A 200 2.56 3.28 -14.54
CA PHE A 200 2.37 1.85 -14.82
C PHE A 200 3.68 1.10 -15.03
N GLU A 201 4.78 1.81 -15.28
CA GLU A 201 6.15 1.28 -15.31
C GLU A 201 6.74 1.11 -13.91
N GLY A 202 6.04 1.60 -12.87
CA GLY A 202 6.44 1.47 -11.48
C GLY A 202 7.31 2.61 -10.98
N THR A 203 7.34 3.77 -11.65
CA THR A 203 8.06 4.95 -11.16
C THR A 203 7.21 5.69 -10.13
N PHE A 204 7.76 5.95 -8.95
CA PHE A 204 7.13 6.81 -7.95
C PHE A 204 7.32 8.27 -8.31
N ILE A 205 6.23 8.99 -8.59
CA ILE A 205 6.29 10.37 -9.12
C ILE A 205 5.96 11.44 -8.07
N ASP A 206 5.62 11.03 -6.85
CA ASP A 206 5.21 11.93 -5.77
C ASP A 206 6.25 12.04 -4.65
N SER A 207 7.52 11.78 -4.90
CA SER A 207 8.58 11.82 -3.87
C SER A 207 8.62 13.13 -3.08
N LYS A 208 8.55 14.27 -3.76
CA LYS A 208 8.52 15.59 -3.11
C LYS A 208 7.24 15.82 -2.31
N PHE A 209 6.11 15.40 -2.85
CA PHE A 209 4.80 15.55 -2.20
C PHE A 209 4.69 14.64 -0.97
N TYR A 210 5.09 13.38 -1.08
CA TYR A 210 5.18 12.42 0.01
C TYR A 210 6.06 12.94 1.15
N ARG A 211 7.26 13.42 0.83
CA ARG A 211 8.17 14.02 1.81
C ARG A 211 7.54 15.24 2.51
N HIS A 212 6.86 16.11 1.76
CA HIS A 212 6.13 17.24 2.33
C HIS A 212 5.05 16.76 3.32
N ASP A 213 4.30 15.72 2.98
CA ASP A 213 3.31 15.15 3.91
C ASP A 213 3.96 14.53 5.15
N CYS A 214 5.06 13.78 4.99
CA CYS A 214 5.80 13.19 6.11
C CYS A 214 6.26 14.25 7.11
N ILE A 215 6.73 15.38 6.59
CA ILE A 215 7.20 16.51 7.40
C ILE A 215 6.04 17.21 8.14
N ASN A 216 4.91 17.44 7.47
CA ASN A 216 3.84 18.26 8.04
C ASN A 216 2.85 17.47 8.90
N VAL A 217 2.53 16.23 8.50
CA VAL A 217 1.46 15.43 9.10
C VAL A 217 1.86 13.99 9.42
N GLY A 218 2.96 13.47 8.87
CA GLY A 218 3.45 12.10 9.12
C GLY A 218 3.85 11.87 10.58
N ASN A 219 3.88 10.63 11.05
CA ASN A 219 4.32 10.29 12.41
C ASN A 219 5.82 10.62 12.65
N ASP A 220 6.33 10.32 13.85
CA ASP A 220 7.71 10.57 14.22
C ASP A 220 8.73 9.85 13.32
N ILE A 221 8.46 8.59 12.97
CA ILE A 221 9.30 7.81 12.04
C ILE A 221 9.33 8.48 10.66
N GLU A 222 8.16 8.76 10.08
CA GLU A 222 8.03 9.43 8.78
C GLU A 222 8.73 10.79 8.76
N PHE A 223 8.52 11.58 9.80
CA PHE A 223 9.11 12.91 9.96
C PHE A 223 10.65 12.83 9.96
N LEU A 224 11.21 11.95 10.79
CA LEU A 224 12.66 11.84 10.93
C LEU A 224 13.33 11.31 9.65
N GLU A 225 12.71 10.35 8.96
CA GLU A 225 13.25 9.80 7.73
C GLU A 225 13.19 10.82 6.58
N ALA A 226 12.08 11.56 6.46
CA ALA A 226 11.93 12.63 5.48
C ALA A 226 12.95 13.77 5.64
N ILE A 227 13.27 14.14 6.88
CA ILE A 227 14.31 15.13 7.16
C ILE A 227 15.70 14.59 6.81
N LYS A 228 15.99 13.33 7.13
CA LYS A 228 17.28 12.68 6.82
C LYS A 228 17.53 12.63 5.32
N GLU A 229 16.51 12.34 4.51
CA GLU A 229 16.58 12.39 3.05
C GLU A 229 16.87 13.82 2.55
N LEU A 230 16.13 14.82 3.03
CA LEU A 230 16.32 16.21 2.63
C LEU A 230 17.72 16.73 3.01
N LYS A 231 18.26 16.33 4.18
CA LYS A 231 19.64 16.62 4.55
C LYS A 231 20.65 16.01 3.56
N GLY A 232 20.41 14.77 3.12
CA GLY A 232 21.26 14.12 2.12
C GLY A 232 21.34 14.92 0.82
N GLU A 233 20.22 15.49 0.36
CA GLU A 233 20.17 16.36 -0.81
C GLU A 233 21.01 17.65 -0.61
N LEU A 234 20.93 18.29 0.57
CA LEU A 234 21.64 19.55 0.84
C LEU A 234 23.16 19.39 1.08
N SER A 235 23.65 18.16 1.27
CA SER A 235 25.08 17.90 1.45
C SER A 235 25.90 17.98 0.16
N ALA A 236 25.27 18.26 -0.99
CA ALA A 236 25.94 18.54 -2.24
C ALA A 236 26.58 19.94 -2.21
N ALA A 237 27.84 20.06 -2.63
CA ALA A 237 28.53 21.34 -2.73
C ALA A 237 27.75 22.26 -3.71
N ASN A 238 27.37 23.46 -3.25
CA ASN A 238 26.56 24.51 -3.92
C ASN A 238 25.08 24.67 -3.48
N THR A 239 24.72 24.21 -2.28
CA THR A 239 23.39 24.50 -1.71
C THR A 239 23.20 25.99 -1.38
N ASP A 240 22.13 26.59 -1.90
CA ASP A 240 21.72 27.97 -1.60
C ASP A 240 21.40 28.11 -0.09
N PRO A 241 21.89 29.16 0.61
CA PRO A 241 21.52 29.47 1.99
C PRO A 241 20.01 29.35 2.31
N ARG A 242 19.15 29.73 1.36
CA ARG A 242 17.68 29.67 1.48
C ARG A 242 17.14 28.24 1.56
N GLU A 243 17.89 27.25 1.09
CA GLU A 243 17.50 25.85 1.17
C GLU A 243 17.66 25.30 2.60
N TYR A 244 18.57 25.84 3.41
CA TYR A 244 18.70 25.47 4.82
C TYR A 244 17.50 25.96 5.66
N ASP A 245 16.93 27.13 5.36
CA ASP A 245 15.73 27.64 6.03
C ASP A 245 14.50 26.75 5.80
N SER A 246 14.41 26.17 4.59
CA SER A 246 13.36 25.20 4.22
C SER A 246 13.43 23.92 5.06
N LEU A 247 14.61 23.63 5.63
CA LEU A 247 14.87 22.49 6.50
C LEU A 247 14.71 22.81 7.99
N ILE A 248 15.14 23.99 8.42
CA ILE A 248 15.07 24.43 9.81
C ILE A 248 13.63 24.65 10.23
N THR A 249 12.80 25.25 9.36
CA THR A 249 11.41 25.58 9.68
C THR A 249 10.59 24.35 10.08
N PRO A 250 10.58 23.24 9.32
CA PRO A 250 9.86 22.06 9.74
C PRO A 250 10.43 21.36 10.97
N LEU A 251 11.75 21.42 11.20
CA LEU A 251 12.35 20.91 12.43
C LEU A 251 11.88 21.66 13.68
N LYS A 252 11.78 22.99 13.59
CA LYS A 252 11.19 23.81 14.66
C LYS A 252 9.73 23.46 14.92
N LYS A 253 8.94 23.21 13.86
CA LYS A 253 7.57 22.68 14.00
C LYS A 253 7.56 21.29 14.67
N GLY A 254 8.49 20.41 14.30
CA GLY A 254 8.66 19.11 14.93
C GLY A 254 8.89 19.21 16.44
N LEU A 255 9.74 20.14 16.90
CA LEU A 255 9.96 20.38 18.34
C LEU A 255 8.70 20.80 19.11
N GLN A 256 7.78 21.50 18.44
CA GLN A 256 6.48 21.89 19.02
C GLN A 256 5.49 20.72 19.04
N ARG A 257 5.57 19.85 18.01
CA ARG A 257 4.65 18.73 17.82
C ARG A 257 4.95 17.54 18.72
N PHE A 258 6.22 17.16 18.86
CA PHE A 258 6.61 15.99 19.63
C PHE A 258 6.88 16.39 21.08
N SER A 259 6.26 15.70 22.04
CA SER A 259 6.45 15.98 23.47
C SER A 259 7.57 15.16 24.09
N ASP A 260 7.90 14.00 23.51
CA ASP A 260 8.85 13.05 24.09
C ASP A 260 10.32 13.50 23.95
N ARG A 261 11.12 13.15 24.96
CA ARG A 261 12.53 13.57 25.03
C ARG A 261 13.38 12.96 23.90
N ASP A 262 13.05 11.75 23.47
CA ASP A 262 13.86 11.02 22.50
C ASP A 262 13.76 11.67 21.12
N ASN A 263 12.54 11.90 20.62
CA ASN A 263 12.30 12.58 19.36
C ASN A 263 12.81 14.02 19.38
N LYS A 264 12.56 14.77 20.47
CA LYS A 264 13.17 16.11 20.61
C LYS A 264 14.70 16.05 20.52
N SER A 265 15.35 15.07 21.14
CA SER A 265 16.80 14.93 21.07
C SER A 265 17.28 14.69 19.62
N LYS A 266 16.59 13.84 18.86
CA LYS A 266 16.90 13.56 17.46
C LYS A 266 16.71 14.80 16.59
N ILE A 267 15.64 15.56 16.81
CA ILE A 267 15.35 16.80 16.07
C ILE A 267 16.41 17.86 16.37
N HIS A 268 16.77 18.07 17.64
CA HIS A 268 17.85 18.98 18.03
C HIS A 268 19.19 18.55 17.42
N ARG A 269 19.49 17.24 17.39
CA ARG A 269 20.68 16.74 16.68
C ARG A 269 20.65 17.14 15.20
N VAL A 270 19.54 16.94 14.50
CA VAL A 270 19.46 17.24 13.07
C VAL A 270 19.54 18.75 12.80
N LEU A 271 18.90 19.58 13.64
CA LEU A 271 19.06 21.03 13.60
C LEU A 271 20.52 21.45 13.71
N GLY A 272 21.25 20.92 14.69
CA GLY A 272 22.67 21.22 14.86
C GLY A 272 23.53 20.77 13.68
N GLU A 273 23.24 19.61 13.10
CA GLU A 273 23.93 19.13 11.90
C GLU A 273 23.68 20.02 10.67
N ILE A 274 22.46 20.53 10.49
CA ILE A 274 22.10 21.44 9.41
C ILE A 274 22.73 22.82 9.58
N LEU A 275 22.67 23.38 10.80
CA LEU A 275 23.29 24.67 11.13
C LEU A 275 24.81 24.62 10.95
N LEU A 276 25.43 23.50 11.30
CA LEU A 276 26.85 23.27 11.06
C LEU A 276 27.18 23.26 9.55
N LEU A 277 26.36 22.59 8.73
CA LEU A 277 26.52 22.62 7.26
C LEU A 277 26.34 24.04 6.69
N HIS A 278 25.46 24.82 7.31
CA HIS A 278 25.25 26.23 6.96
C HIS A 278 26.37 27.16 7.47
N GLY A 279 27.31 26.67 8.28
CA GLY A 279 28.40 27.45 8.88
C GLY A 279 28.03 28.19 10.17
N ASN A 280 26.80 28.04 10.67
CA ASN A 280 26.35 28.65 11.93
C ASN A 280 26.76 27.76 13.11
N ASN A 281 28.05 27.81 13.46
CA ASN A 281 28.64 26.98 14.51
C ASN A 281 28.07 27.27 15.91
N VAL A 282 27.67 28.51 16.18
CA VAL A 282 27.15 28.93 17.49
C VAL A 282 25.81 28.24 17.77
N GLU A 283 24.83 28.40 16.89
CA GLU A 283 23.53 27.74 17.05
C GLU A 283 23.66 26.22 16.94
N ALA A 284 24.58 25.71 16.11
CA ALA A 284 24.83 24.27 16.03
C ALA A 284 25.26 23.68 17.38
N ILE A 285 26.17 24.36 18.10
CA ILE A 285 26.61 23.97 19.45
C ILE A 285 25.43 23.93 20.42
N GLU A 286 24.60 24.98 20.46
CA GLU A 286 23.42 25.05 21.34
C GLU A 286 22.48 23.86 21.10
N HIS A 287 22.17 23.57 19.83
CA HIS A 287 21.31 22.46 19.48
C HIS A 287 21.92 21.09 19.86
N PHE A 288 23.23 20.90 19.70
CA PHE A 288 23.90 19.67 20.14
C PHE A 288 23.91 19.50 21.66
N GLU A 289 24.08 20.59 22.42
CA GLU A 289 24.00 20.56 23.88
C GLU A 289 22.61 20.15 24.37
N ILE A 290 21.56 20.76 23.79
CA ILE A 290 20.18 20.41 24.11
C ILE A 290 19.92 18.94 23.75
N ALA A 291 20.38 18.48 22.58
CA ALA A 291 20.23 17.09 22.17
C ALA A 291 20.85 16.11 23.18
N LEU A 292 22.08 16.38 23.65
CA LEU A 292 22.77 15.53 24.64
C LEU A 292 22.13 15.60 26.03
N LYS A 293 21.60 16.76 26.43
CA LYS A 293 20.84 16.91 27.68
C LYS A 293 19.54 16.09 27.65
N LEU A 294 18.89 16.00 26.50
CA LEU A 294 17.68 15.21 26.32
C LEU A 294 17.98 13.71 26.23
N ASN A 295 19.00 13.34 25.45
CA ASN A 295 19.47 11.96 25.28
C ASN A 295 21.00 11.92 25.13
N PRO A 296 21.75 11.49 26.16
CA PRO A 296 23.21 11.40 26.10
C PRO A 296 23.76 10.43 25.04
N LYS A 297 22.93 9.49 24.54
CA LYS A 297 23.29 8.50 23.51
C LYS A 297 22.95 8.95 22.09
N VAL A 298 22.49 10.19 21.88
CA VAL A 298 22.08 10.71 20.56
C VAL A 298 23.21 10.82 19.53
N GLY A 299 24.48 10.68 19.96
CA GLY A 299 25.62 10.46 19.06
C GLY A 299 26.37 11.71 18.58
N VAL A 300 26.12 12.89 19.17
CA VAL A 300 26.76 14.16 18.76
C VAL A 300 27.92 14.62 19.66
N LYS A 301 28.26 13.87 20.72
CA LYS A 301 29.26 14.26 21.73
C LYS A 301 30.62 14.62 21.13
N ARG A 302 31.17 13.75 20.26
CA ARG A 302 32.47 13.99 19.62
C ARG A 302 32.44 15.19 18.67
N THR A 303 31.33 15.41 17.97
CA THR A 303 31.15 16.56 17.08
C THR A 303 31.16 17.86 17.88
N LEU A 304 30.39 17.91 18.97
CA LEU A 304 30.32 19.05 19.88
C LEU A 304 31.68 19.40 20.48
N GLU A 305 32.41 18.39 20.98
CA GLU A 305 33.76 18.58 21.55
C GLU A 305 34.76 19.16 20.53
N LYS A 306 34.65 18.79 19.24
CA LYS A 306 35.49 19.36 18.18
C LYS A 306 35.12 20.81 17.90
N LEU A 307 33.83 21.13 17.78
CA LEU A 307 33.37 22.49 17.49
C LEU A 307 33.77 23.47 18.60
N LYS A 308 33.65 23.08 19.87
CA LYS A 308 34.07 23.89 21.02
C LYS A 308 35.58 24.15 21.12
N LYS A 309 36.40 23.40 20.38
CA LYS A 309 37.85 23.60 20.31
C LYS A 309 38.28 24.49 19.14
N LEU A 310 37.39 24.68 18.16
CA LEU A 310 37.62 25.45 16.94
C LEU A 310 37.11 26.89 17.05
N GLY A 311 36.17 27.16 17.95
CA GLY A 311 35.79 28.50 18.41
C GLY A 311 36.47 28.85 19.72
#